data_AF-A0A2M7ZWG4-F1
#
_entry.id   AF-A0A2M7ZWG4-F1
#
_cell.length_a   1.000
_cell.length_b   1.000
_cell.length_c   1.000
_cell.angle_alpha   90.00
_cell.angle_beta   90.00
_cell.angle_gamma   90.00
#
_symmetry.space_group_name_H-M   'P 1'
#
loop_
_entity.id
_entity.type
_entity.pdbx_description
1 polymer ?
#
loop_
_entity_poly.entity_id
_entity_poly.type
_entity_poly.pdbx_seq_one_letter_code
_entity_poly.pdbx_strand_id
1 'polypeptide(L)'
;MKKVFNFNQQIKHFSAMFDQRTYKTFQAVIDGIAKLRNWTQADLACLSEKTLRQIQYFFDKAKWSCQKLNEFRLRFVRNKADFRDRKSDFVALDGSTMKKDSDANFGNLVGYMYSNKDKTTVNGFHLYGASIQTKTGRKYILDFMLFFKEKWLSEFDAWISFATKVAEKSKAWIIVLDRGFRNRSLMDHIYHKLKRMFLVRLNATQHVICKGRKKSKSIKNFLSDKNVVQLEKGKIWVIENVVIKAWKEVFKESVTVIVYHGNGFKNPMVICVSQAEMTVKEAIFFVQMYFRRWKIEQLFKELKSYFCFEKFKVLSLEAIKKYLYVAILVHSLFVAKEAEIENIPILKQVISCILKAKRNIVDITAIGLKLVLEMLSFDTSLKSIMSLLQK
;
A
#
# COMPACT_ATOMS: atom_id res chain seq x y z
N MET A 1 17.55 20.55 24.17
CA MET A 1 16.81 19.92 23.05
C MET A 1 16.80 18.40 23.23
N LYS A 2 15.65 17.76 23.50
CA LYS A 2 15.53 16.29 23.39
C LYS A 2 15.90 15.90 21.95
N LYS A 3 16.79 14.92 21.76
CA LYS A 3 17.19 14.39 20.43
C LYS A 3 15.94 14.22 19.58
N VAL A 4 15.79 15.07 18.55
CA VAL A 4 14.54 15.20 17.77
C VAL A 4 14.17 13.89 17.06
N PHE A 5 15.12 12.96 16.92
CA PHE A 5 14.85 11.62 16.44
C PHE A 5 15.86 10.60 16.96
N ASN A 6 15.41 9.64 17.77
CA ASN A 6 16.23 8.52 18.24
C ASN A 6 15.55 7.20 17.85
N PHE A 7 15.88 6.68 16.66
CA PHE A 7 15.38 5.37 16.20
C PHE A 7 15.69 4.26 17.18
N ASN A 8 16.86 4.28 17.82
CA ASN A 8 17.26 3.26 18.79
C ASN A 8 16.29 3.19 19.98
N GLN A 9 15.70 4.32 20.39
CA GLN A 9 14.67 4.33 21.42
C GLN A 9 13.35 3.75 20.90
N GLN A 10 12.93 4.11 19.67
CA GLN A 10 11.69 3.62 19.08
C GLN A 10 11.71 2.11 18.82
N ILE A 11 12.88 1.57 18.46
CA ILE A 11 13.04 0.15 18.16
C ILE A 11 13.41 -0.70 19.38
N LYS A 12 13.57 -0.10 20.58
CA LYS A 12 13.88 -0.84 21.82
C LYS A 12 12.88 -1.94 22.12
N HIS A 13 11.61 -1.71 21.79
CA HIS A 13 10.52 -2.69 21.95
C HIS A 13 10.64 -3.93 21.06
N PHE A 14 11.51 -3.91 20.04
CA PHE A 14 11.79 -5.07 19.19
C PHE A 14 12.93 -5.96 19.72
N SER A 15 13.65 -5.53 20.78
CA SER A 15 14.80 -6.27 21.33
C SER A 15 14.48 -7.72 21.70
N ALA A 16 13.30 -7.97 22.28
CA ALA A 16 12.86 -9.31 22.66
C ALA A 16 12.72 -10.30 21.48
N MET A 17 12.78 -9.83 20.23
CA MET A 17 12.70 -10.68 19.05
C MET A 17 14.04 -11.24 18.58
N PHE A 18 15.15 -10.75 19.13
CA PHE A 18 16.50 -11.03 18.64
C PHE A 18 17.41 -11.40 19.81
N ASP A 19 18.37 -12.29 19.57
CA ASP A 19 19.51 -12.40 20.49
C ASP A 19 20.32 -11.08 20.48
N GLN A 20 21.15 -10.87 21.51
CA GLN A 20 21.87 -9.61 21.70
C GLN A 20 22.73 -9.22 20.48
N ARG A 21 23.37 -10.18 19.81
CA ARG A 21 24.24 -9.91 18.66
C ARG A 21 23.40 -9.55 17.45
N THR A 22 22.37 -10.33 17.16
CA THR A 22 21.44 -10.05 16.06
C THR A 22 20.70 -8.73 16.27
N TYR A 23 20.33 -8.38 17.51
CA TYR A 23 19.68 -7.11 17.83
C TYR A 23 20.58 -5.92 17.51
N LYS A 24 21.87 -5.96 17.86
CA LYS A 24 22.82 -4.90 17.49
C LYS A 24 22.93 -4.73 15.97
N THR A 25 22.90 -5.83 15.22
CA THR A 25 22.89 -5.76 13.74
C THR A 25 21.55 -5.24 13.21
N PHE A 26 20.43 -5.60 13.83
CA PHE A 26 19.12 -5.04 13.49
C PHE A 26 19.08 -3.53 13.69
N GLN A 27 19.59 -3.01 14.81
CA GLN A 27 19.69 -1.57 15.06
C GLN A 27 20.52 -0.87 13.99
N ALA A 28 21.69 -1.43 13.68
CA ALA A 28 22.58 -0.98 12.62
C ALA A 28 21.88 -0.90 11.24
N VAL A 29 21.16 -1.96 10.86
CA VAL A 29 20.40 -2.01 9.60
C VAL A 29 19.30 -0.95 9.58
N ILE A 30 18.50 -0.82 10.65
CA ILE A 30 17.42 0.17 10.72
C ILE A 30 17.97 1.59 10.61
N ASP A 31 19.05 1.90 11.34
CA ASP A 31 19.69 3.21 11.31
C ASP A 31 20.26 3.54 9.93
N GLY A 32 20.92 2.57 9.28
CA GLY A 32 21.45 2.73 7.93
C GLY A 32 20.35 2.96 6.88
N ILE A 33 19.29 2.15 6.87
CA ILE A 33 18.15 2.35 5.95
C ILE A 33 17.49 3.71 6.21
N ALA A 34 17.46 4.16 7.46
CA ALA A 34 16.85 5.43 7.79
C ALA A 34 17.66 6.65 7.36
N LYS A 35 18.99 6.53 7.27
CA LYS A 35 19.91 7.62 6.90
C LYS A 35 20.25 7.64 5.41
N LEU A 36 20.18 6.49 4.74
CA LEU A 36 20.61 6.36 3.35
C LEU A 36 19.41 6.31 2.41
N ARG A 37 19.35 7.24 1.46
CA ARG A 37 18.31 7.28 0.41
C ARG A 37 18.41 6.12 -0.58
N ASN A 38 19.64 5.79 -0.96
CA ASN A 38 19.97 4.60 -1.74
C ASN A 38 21.03 3.84 -0.94
N TRP A 39 20.82 2.54 -0.74
CA TRP A 39 21.73 1.75 0.07
C TRP A 39 21.90 0.34 -0.48
N THR A 40 23.10 -0.16 -0.30
CA THR A 40 23.51 -1.55 -0.46
C THR A 40 23.84 -2.13 0.92
N GLN A 41 24.01 -3.44 1.00
CA GLN A 41 24.47 -4.06 2.26
C GLN A 41 25.88 -3.61 2.68
N ALA A 42 26.72 -3.22 1.71
CA ALA A 42 28.05 -2.67 1.99
C ALA A 42 27.95 -1.27 2.61
N ASP A 43 27.03 -0.44 2.14
CA ASP A 43 26.79 0.89 2.72
C ASP A 43 26.29 0.77 4.17
N LEU A 44 25.36 -0.17 4.41
CA LEU A 44 24.88 -0.45 5.77
C LEU A 44 26.02 -0.91 6.69
N ALA A 45 26.91 -1.77 6.20
CA ALA A 45 28.07 -2.24 6.95
C ALA A 45 29.01 -1.09 7.32
N CYS A 46 29.37 -0.27 6.35
CA CYS A 46 30.24 0.89 6.50
C CYS A 46 29.70 1.90 7.53
N LEU A 47 28.39 2.18 7.51
CA LEU A 47 27.77 3.16 8.40
C LEU A 47 27.67 2.69 9.87
N SER A 48 27.76 1.39 10.14
CA SER A 48 27.31 0.82 11.42
C SER A 48 28.36 0.02 12.18
N GLU A 49 29.64 0.20 11.84
CA GLU A 49 30.76 -0.57 12.40
C GLU A 49 30.49 -2.09 12.34
N LYS A 50 29.79 -2.54 11.29
CA LYS A 50 29.51 -3.94 11.00
C LYS A 50 30.32 -4.38 9.79
N THR A 51 30.66 -5.66 9.76
CA THR A 51 31.20 -6.24 8.53
C THR A 51 30.07 -6.59 7.56
N LEU A 52 30.35 -6.59 6.26
CA LEU A 52 29.38 -7.04 5.24
C LEU A 52 28.84 -8.44 5.56
N ARG A 53 29.70 -9.35 6.04
CA ARG A 53 29.33 -10.70 6.46
C ARG A 53 28.29 -10.70 7.59
N GLN A 54 28.36 -9.75 8.53
CA GLN A 54 27.37 -9.64 9.60
C GLN A 54 26.01 -9.17 9.07
N ILE A 55 25.98 -8.23 8.13
CA ILE A 55 24.74 -7.75 7.48
C ILE A 55 24.12 -8.87 6.63
N GLN A 56 24.92 -9.60 5.85
CA GLN A 56 24.46 -10.76 5.08
C GLN A 56 23.91 -11.85 6.00
N TYR A 57 24.63 -12.20 7.07
CA TYR A 57 24.17 -13.16 8.08
C TYR A 57 22.82 -12.76 8.67
N PHE A 58 22.61 -11.47 8.96
CA PHE A 58 21.35 -10.97 9.53
C PHE A 58 20.13 -11.26 8.64
N PHE A 59 20.26 -11.11 7.33
CA PHE A 59 19.18 -11.42 6.38
C PHE A 59 19.10 -12.92 6.07
N ASP A 60 20.23 -13.61 5.87
CA ASP A 60 20.21 -14.98 5.37
C ASP A 60 20.04 -16.04 6.45
N LYS A 61 20.71 -15.89 7.59
CA LYS A 61 20.93 -16.99 8.56
C LYS A 61 20.42 -16.70 9.96
N ALA A 62 20.37 -15.43 10.37
CA ALA A 62 19.93 -15.07 11.72
C ALA A 62 18.49 -15.53 11.99
N LYS A 63 18.24 -16.06 13.19
CA LYS A 63 16.96 -16.65 13.59
C LYS A 63 16.04 -15.56 14.15
N TRP A 64 15.16 -15.02 13.31
CA TRP A 64 14.07 -14.12 13.71
C TRP A 64 12.91 -14.25 12.73
N SER A 65 11.68 -14.00 13.22
CA SER A 65 10.45 -14.24 12.45
C SER A 65 9.94 -12.96 11.78
N CYS A 66 9.81 -13.01 10.45
CA CYS A 66 9.14 -12.00 9.64
C CYS A 66 7.71 -11.70 10.12
N GLN A 67 6.95 -12.75 10.48
CA GLN A 67 5.59 -12.61 10.97
C GLN A 67 5.55 -11.86 12.30
N LYS A 68 6.38 -12.28 13.27
CA LYS A 68 6.47 -11.58 14.57
C LYS A 68 6.90 -10.12 14.37
N LEU A 69 7.83 -9.85 13.43
CA LEU A 69 8.29 -8.48 13.15
C LEU A 69 7.13 -7.61 12.66
N ASN A 70 6.33 -8.17 11.75
CA ASN A 70 5.16 -7.48 11.24
C ASN A 70 4.10 -7.25 12.34
N GLU A 71 3.85 -8.23 13.21
CA GLU A 71 2.92 -8.08 14.34
C GLU A 71 3.36 -6.98 15.31
N PHE A 72 4.65 -6.94 15.67
CA PHE A 72 5.20 -5.86 16.48
C PHE A 72 5.11 -4.49 15.77
N ARG A 73 5.45 -4.43 14.48
CA ARG A 73 5.31 -3.22 13.65
C ARG A 73 3.87 -2.71 13.63
N LEU A 74 2.91 -3.60 13.39
CA LEU A 74 1.49 -3.25 13.33
C LEU A 74 0.98 -2.77 14.69
N ARG A 75 1.38 -3.40 15.81
CA ARG A 75 1.06 -2.90 17.16
C ARG A 75 1.64 -1.50 17.38
N PHE A 76 2.90 -1.29 17.04
CA PHE A 76 3.55 0.02 17.15
C PHE A 76 2.78 1.11 16.39
N VAL A 77 2.45 0.86 15.12
CA VAL A 77 1.72 1.82 14.27
C VAL A 77 0.32 2.05 14.83
N ARG A 78 -0.43 1.00 15.16
CA ARG A 78 -1.83 1.07 15.61
C ARG A 78 -2.02 1.65 17.02
N ASN A 79 -0.96 1.67 17.84
CA ASN A 79 -0.99 2.36 19.13
C ASN A 79 -1.16 3.87 18.97
N LYS A 80 -0.87 4.42 17.79
CA LYS A 80 -1.14 5.83 17.46
C LYS A 80 -2.59 5.99 17.02
N ALA A 81 -3.30 6.97 17.61
CA ALA A 81 -4.73 7.17 17.40
C ALA A 81 -5.12 7.32 15.92
N ASP A 82 -4.31 8.03 15.14
CA ASP A 82 -4.58 8.26 13.71
C ASP A 82 -4.44 7.01 12.84
N PHE A 83 -3.65 6.04 13.28
CA PHE A 83 -3.33 4.82 12.52
C PHE A 83 -4.07 3.58 13.02
N ARG A 84 -4.83 3.72 14.11
CA ARG A 84 -5.65 2.64 14.65
C ARG A 84 -6.61 2.14 13.57
N ASP A 85 -6.49 0.86 13.26
CA ASP A 85 -7.36 0.14 12.33
C ASP A 85 -8.76 -0.05 12.94
N ARG A 86 -9.77 0.44 12.23
CA ARG A 86 -11.18 0.46 12.64
C ARG A 86 -12.04 -0.25 11.62
N LYS A 87 -13.23 -0.69 12.07
CA LYS A 87 -14.28 -1.19 11.16
C LYS A 87 -14.74 -0.17 10.12
N SER A 88 -14.48 1.13 10.27
CA SER A 88 -14.81 2.15 9.27
C SER A 88 -13.75 2.30 8.17
N ASP A 89 -12.59 1.68 8.34
CA ASP A 89 -11.45 1.80 7.43
C ASP A 89 -11.59 0.78 6.30
N PHE A 90 -10.77 0.92 5.26
CA PHE A 90 -10.73 -0.04 4.15
C PHE A 90 -9.33 -0.58 3.92
N VAL A 91 -9.27 -1.80 3.41
CA VAL A 91 -8.03 -2.39 2.89
C VAL A 91 -8.01 -2.23 1.38
N ALA A 92 -6.92 -1.71 0.82
CA ALA A 92 -6.65 -1.85 -0.61
C ALA A 92 -5.71 -3.03 -0.83
N LEU A 93 -6.03 -3.90 -1.80
CA LEU A 93 -5.10 -4.91 -2.30
C LEU A 93 -4.61 -4.50 -3.68
N ASP A 94 -3.31 -4.67 -3.92
CA ASP A 94 -2.72 -4.40 -5.22
C ASP A 94 -1.43 -5.19 -5.42
N GLY A 95 -1.11 -5.47 -6.69
CA GLY A 95 0.09 -6.16 -7.11
C GLY A 95 1.16 -5.17 -7.59
N SER A 96 2.41 -5.44 -7.24
CA SER A 96 3.56 -4.71 -7.75
C SER A 96 4.56 -5.69 -8.35
N THR A 97 4.97 -5.41 -9.59
CA THR A 97 6.09 -6.12 -10.22
C THR A 97 7.40 -5.65 -9.61
N MET A 98 8.27 -6.60 -9.23
CA MET A 98 9.61 -6.35 -8.72
C MET A 98 10.62 -6.78 -9.78
N LYS A 99 11.13 -5.83 -10.56
CA LYS A 99 12.09 -6.10 -11.64
C LYS A 99 13.44 -6.50 -11.06
N LYS A 100 14.09 -7.45 -11.71
CA LYS A 100 15.47 -7.86 -11.45
C LYS A 100 16.31 -7.80 -12.71
N ASP A 101 17.60 -7.64 -12.51
CA ASP A 101 18.58 -7.68 -13.58
C ASP A 101 18.59 -9.08 -14.21
N SER A 102 18.93 -9.17 -15.50
CA SER A 102 18.83 -10.41 -16.28
C SER A 102 19.78 -11.51 -15.79
N ASP A 103 20.89 -11.12 -15.17
CA ASP A 103 21.91 -11.97 -14.56
C ASP A 103 21.55 -12.42 -13.13
N ALA A 104 20.49 -11.87 -12.55
CA ALA A 104 20.11 -12.15 -11.19
C ALA A 104 19.47 -13.55 -11.07
N ASN A 105 20.26 -14.50 -10.58
CA ASN A 105 19.88 -15.92 -10.51
C ASN A 105 19.23 -16.24 -9.16
N PHE A 106 17.90 -16.17 -9.08
CA PHE A 106 17.12 -16.49 -7.87
C PHE A 106 16.47 -17.89 -7.93
N GLY A 107 17.00 -18.78 -8.79
CA GLY A 107 16.34 -20.06 -9.10
C GLY A 107 14.92 -19.82 -9.62
N ASN A 108 13.97 -20.65 -9.17
CA ASN A 108 12.56 -20.56 -9.60
C ASN A 108 11.79 -19.36 -9.01
N LEU A 109 12.42 -18.53 -8.16
CA LEU A 109 11.76 -17.38 -7.55
C LEU A 109 11.58 -16.21 -8.51
N VAL A 110 12.33 -16.18 -9.60
CA VAL A 110 12.32 -15.11 -10.59
C VAL A 110 11.96 -15.70 -11.96
N GLY A 111 11.03 -15.04 -12.64
CA GLY A 111 10.58 -15.44 -13.95
C GLY A 111 10.15 -14.26 -14.80
N TYR A 112 9.78 -14.57 -16.04
CA TYR A 112 9.28 -13.59 -16.99
C TYR A 112 7.87 -13.16 -16.62
N MET A 113 7.68 -11.84 -16.47
CA MET A 113 6.40 -11.24 -16.12
C MET A 113 6.15 -9.98 -16.92
N TYR A 114 4.90 -9.67 -17.21
CA TYR A 114 4.56 -8.42 -17.89
C TYR A 114 4.63 -7.24 -16.92
N SER A 115 5.50 -6.27 -17.21
CA SER A 115 5.57 -4.99 -16.50
C SER A 115 4.59 -4.02 -17.14
N ASN A 116 3.49 -3.68 -16.44
CA ASN A 116 2.56 -2.65 -16.91
C ASN A 116 3.21 -1.27 -17.06
N LYS A 117 4.23 -0.98 -16.24
CA LYS A 117 5.00 0.27 -16.30
C LYS A 117 5.81 0.36 -17.58
N ASP A 118 6.53 -0.72 -17.91
CA ASP A 118 7.46 -0.76 -19.04
C ASP A 118 6.82 -1.30 -20.32
N LYS A 119 5.56 -1.74 -20.25
CA LYS A 119 4.77 -2.39 -21.30
C LYS A 119 5.50 -3.57 -21.98
N THR A 120 6.37 -4.23 -21.24
CA THR A 120 7.29 -5.27 -21.71
C THR A 120 7.41 -6.40 -20.71
N THR A 121 7.82 -7.57 -21.18
CA THR A 121 8.14 -8.70 -20.31
C THR A 121 9.50 -8.46 -19.67
N VAL A 122 9.55 -8.51 -18.34
CA VAL A 122 10.76 -8.31 -17.54
C VAL A 122 11.02 -9.53 -16.66
N ASN A 123 12.28 -9.73 -16.29
CA ASN A 123 12.65 -10.73 -15.29
C ASN A 123 12.32 -10.20 -13.88
N GLY A 124 11.64 -10.98 -13.04
CA GLY A 124 11.31 -10.57 -11.68
C GLY A 124 10.31 -11.49 -10.97
N PHE A 125 9.65 -10.97 -9.94
CA PHE A 125 8.52 -11.64 -9.28
C PHE A 125 7.40 -10.67 -8.89
N HIS A 126 6.18 -11.18 -8.72
CA HIS A 126 5.03 -10.40 -8.29
C HIS A 126 5.01 -10.29 -6.76
N LEU A 127 4.86 -9.07 -6.26
CA LEU A 127 4.63 -8.78 -4.86
C LEU A 127 3.20 -8.32 -4.68
N TYR A 128 2.41 -9.08 -3.94
CA TYR A 128 1.08 -8.69 -3.51
C TYR A 128 1.20 -7.87 -2.25
N GLY A 129 0.56 -6.70 -2.21
CA GLY A 129 0.54 -5.83 -1.06
C GLY A 129 -0.88 -5.55 -0.59
N ALA A 130 -1.01 -5.34 0.71
CA ALA A 130 -2.21 -4.84 1.33
C ALA A 130 -1.88 -3.55 2.07
N SER A 131 -2.74 -2.53 1.96
CA SER A 131 -2.60 -1.30 2.72
C SER A 131 -3.89 -0.95 3.45
N ILE A 132 -3.77 -0.38 4.64
CA ILE A 132 -4.89 0.20 5.37
C ILE A 132 -5.01 1.67 5.01
N GLN A 133 -6.22 2.09 4.74
CA GLN A 133 -6.59 3.50 4.58
C GLN A 133 -7.58 3.86 5.69
N THR A 134 -7.08 4.64 6.64
CA THR A 134 -7.86 5.01 7.82
C THR A 134 -8.82 6.15 7.51
N LYS A 135 -9.90 6.26 8.30
CA LYS A 135 -10.85 7.38 8.22
C LYS A 135 -10.17 8.74 8.38
N THR A 136 -9.13 8.84 9.21
CA THR A 136 -8.31 10.05 9.44
C THR A 136 -7.47 10.44 8.22
N GLY A 137 -7.41 9.59 7.19
CA GLY A 137 -6.66 9.82 5.96
C GLY A 137 -5.24 9.26 5.98
N ARG A 138 -4.79 8.67 7.09
CA ARG A 138 -3.50 7.96 7.18
C ARG A 138 -3.51 6.66 6.39
N LYS A 139 -2.32 6.29 5.91
CA LYS A 139 -2.07 5.11 5.09
C LYS A 139 -0.84 4.34 5.61
N TYR A 140 -0.88 3.01 5.56
CA TYR A 140 0.30 2.17 5.82
C TYR A 140 0.15 0.78 5.20
N ILE A 141 1.27 0.13 4.87
CA ILE A 141 1.28 -1.27 4.45
C ILE A 141 0.87 -2.17 5.62
N LEU A 142 -0.15 -3.00 5.42
CA LEU A 142 -0.58 -4.02 6.37
C LEU A 142 0.31 -5.26 6.30
N ASP A 143 0.51 -5.79 5.10
CA ASP A 143 1.34 -6.95 4.84
C ASP A 143 1.65 -7.07 3.34
N PHE A 144 2.52 -8.02 3.00
CA PHE A 144 2.78 -8.43 1.63
C PHE A 144 2.86 -9.95 1.50
N MET A 145 2.78 -10.43 0.27
CA MET A 145 3.05 -11.80 -0.11
C MET A 145 3.80 -11.82 -1.43
N LEU A 146 4.89 -12.59 -1.47
CA LEU A 146 5.58 -12.85 -2.72
C LEU A 146 4.88 -14.01 -3.45
N PHE A 147 4.60 -13.82 -4.73
CA PHE A 147 4.01 -14.83 -5.59
C PHE A 147 5.10 -15.59 -6.35
N PHE A 148 5.00 -16.92 -6.32
CA PHE A 148 5.86 -17.85 -7.04
C PHE A 148 4.99 -18.95 -7.64
N LYS A 149 5.18 -19.21 -8.93
CA LYS A 149 4.27 -20.06 -9.71
C LYS A 149 4.27 -21.50 -9.20
N GLU A 150 5.39 -21.97 -8.69
CA GLU A 150 5.57 -23.35 -8.20
C GLU A 150 4.78 -23.62 -6.92
N LYS A 151 4.45 -22.57 -6.15
CA LYS A 151 3.70 -22.70 -4.89
C LYS A 151 2.19 -22.71 -5.10
N TRP A 152 1.69 -22.17 -6.22
CA TRP A 152 0.28 -21.88 -6.40
C TRP A 152 -0.25 -22.45 -7.70
N LEU A 153 -1.41 -23.10 -7.63
CA LEU A 153 -2.11 -23.60 -8.82
C LEU A 153 -2.48 -22.45 -9.77
N SER A 154 -2.84 -21.30 -9.21
CA SER A 154 -3.09 -20.07 -9.96
C SER A 154 -2.75 -18.81 -9.14
N GLU A 155 -2.60 -17.68 -9.84
CA GLU A 155 -2.50 -16.37 -9.21
C GLU A 155 -3.73 -16.05 -8.34
N PHE A 156 -4.92 -16.51 -8.72
CA PHE A 156 -6.13 -16.26 -7.93
C PHE A 156 -6.15 -17.05 -6.61
N ASP A 157 -5.61 -18.27 -6.58
CA ASP A 157 -5.48 -19.04 -5.34
C ASP A 157 -4.52 -18.35 -4.37
N ALA A 158 -3.44 -17.77 -4.91
CA ALA A 158 -2.52 -16.95 -4.14
C ALA A 158 -3.21 -15.70 -3.58
N TRP A 159 -4.02 -15.00 -4.39
CA TRP A 159 -4.80 -13.85 -3.92
C TRP A 159 -5.84 -14.19 -2.86
N ILE A 160 -6.53 -15.32 -2.99
CA ILE A 160 -7.48 -15.82 -1.98
C ILE A 160 -6.76 -16.06 -0.66
N SER A 161 -5.63 -16.77 -0.70
CA SER A 161 -4.82 -17.01 0.50
C SER A 161 -4.31 -15.71 1.14
N PHE A 162 -3.86 -14.76 0.32
CA PHE A 162 -3.41 -13.47 0.81
C PHE A 162 -4.55 -12.63 1.41
N ALA A 163 -5.73 -12.64 0.79
CA ALA A 163 -6.92 -11.97 1.32
C ALA A 163 -7.33 -12.53 2.69
N THR A 164 -7.24 -13.85 2.90
CA THR A 164 -7.46 -14.47 4.21
C THR A 164 -6.48 -13.95 5.25
N LYS A 165 -5.17 -13.99 4.96
CA LYS A 165 -4.11 -13.47 5.84
C LYS A 165 -4.31 -12.00 6.19
N VAL A 166 -4.81 -11.21 5.24
CA VAL A 166 -5.12 -9.80 5.40
C VAL A 166 -6.34 -9.57 6.31
N ALA A 167 -7.42 -10.33 6.11
CA ALA A 167 -8.64 -10.22 6.89
C ALA A 167 -8.44 -10.60 8.35
N GLU A 168 -7.58 -11.58 8.65
CA GLU A 168 -7.17 -11.94 10.01
C GLU A 168 -6.45 -10.79 10.74
N LYS A 169 -5.74 -9.94 9.98
CA LYS A 169 -4.93 -8.86 10.52
C LYS A 169 -5.67 -7.54 10.62
N SER A 170 -6.83 -7.39 10.01
CA SER A 170 -7.54 -6.11 9.91
C SER A 170 -9.01 -6.17 10.31
N LYS A 171 -9.46 -5.07 10.91
CA LYS A 171 -10.88 -4.86 11.25
C LYS A 171 -11.65 -4.17 10.12
N ALA A 172 -10.97 -3.69 9.08
CA ALA A 172 -11.59 -3.05 7.93
C ALA A 172 -12.74 -3.91 7.37
N TRP A 173 -13.88 -3.29 7.17
CA TRP A 173 -15.11 -3.95 6.72
C TRP A 173 -15.13 -4.25 5.22
N ILE A 174 -14.35 -3.51 4.44
CA ILE A 174 -14.36 -3.57 2.97
C ILE A 174 -12.95 -3.71 2.39
N ILE A 175 -12.84 -4.55 1.36
CA ILE A 175 -11.64 -4.75 0.55
C ILE A 175 -11.84 -4.06 -0.80
N VAL A 176 -10.92 -3.16 -1.15
CA VAL A 176 -10.94 -2.36 -2.38
C VAL A 176 -9.91 -2.89 -3.37
N LEU A 177 -10.37 -3.15 -4.59
CA LEU A 177 -9.66 -3.92 -5.61
C LEU A 177 -9.68 -3.20 -6.96
N ASP A 178 -8.59 -3.27 -7.72
CA ASP A 178 -8.56 -2.76 -9.09
C ASP A 178 -9.20 -3.75 -10.09
N ARG A 179 -9.26 -3.35 -11.37
CA ARG A 179 -9.89 -4.09 -12.47
C ARG A 179 -9.32 -5.50 -12.70
N GLY A 180 -8.06 -5.76 -12.32
CA GLY A 180 -7.43 -7.08 -12.46
C GLY A 180 -8.09 -8.18 -11.62
N PHE A 181 -8.85 -7.82 -10.58
CA PHE A 181 -9.26 -8.72 -9.50
C PHE A 181 -10.70 -9.24 -9.61
N ARG A 182 -11.31 -9.20 -10.80
CA ARG A 182 -12.74 -9.53 -11.02
C ARG A 182 -13.06 -11.03 -11.01
N ASN A 183 -12.23 -11.85 -10.37
CA ASN A 183 -12.43 -13.29 -10.31
C ASN A 183 -13.60 -13.65 -9.37
N ARG A 184 -14.52 -14.49 -9.85
CA ARG A 184 -15.74 -14.88 -9.12
C ARG A 184 -15.46 -15.59 -7.80
N SER A 185 -14.44 -16.45 -7.74
CA SER A 185 -14.05 -17.17 -6.53
C SER A 185 -13.45 -16.24 -5.49
N LEU A 186 -12.70 -15.21 -5.91
CA LEU A 186 -12.20 -14.18 -5.00
C LEU A 186 -13.35 -13.35 -4.42
N MET A 187 -14.33 -12.94 -5.23
CA MET A 187 -15.51 -12.19 -4.74
C MET A 187 -16.31 -13.01 -3.74
N ASP A 188 -16.57 -14.28 -4.07
CA ASP A 188 -17.27 -15.23 -3.18
C ASP A 188 -16.52 -15.42 -1.86
N HIS A 189 -15.20 -15.63 -1.92
CA HIS A 189 -14.38 -15.80 -0.73
C HIS A 189 -14.40 -14.56 0.16
N ILE A 190 -14.23 -13.36 -0.40
CA ILE A 190 -14.27 -12.11 0.38
C ILE A 190 -15.63 -11.94 1.07
N TYR A 191 -16.72 -12.15 0.33
CA TYR A 191 -18.06 -11.90 0.84
C TYR A 191 -18.55 -12.99 1.80
N HIS A 192 -18.56 -14.25 1.37
CA HIS A 192 -19.15 -15.35 2.13
C HIS A 192 -18.21 -15.95 3.16
N LYS A 193 -16.91 -16.05 2.89
CA LYS A 193 -15.94 -16.67 3.82
C LYS A 193 -15.32 -15.66 4.77
N LEU A 194 -14.78 -14.56 4.25
CA LEU A 194 -14.14 -13.54 5.08
C LEU A 194 -15.13 -12.60 5.77
N LYS A 195 -16.41 -12.62 5.36
CA LYS A 195 -17.47 -11.74 5.87
C LYS A 195 -17.04 -10.28 5.78
N ARG A 196 -16.57 -9.88 4.59
CA ARG A 196 -16.17 -8.53 4.24
C ARG A 196 -16.88 -8.09 2.98
N MET A 197 -17.14 -6.80 2.86
CA MET A 197 -17.59 -6.24 1.61
C MET A 197 -16.43 -6.12 0.62
N PHE A 198 -16.74 -6.02 -0.66
CA PHE A 198 -15.77 -5.66 -1.68
C PHE A 198 -16.21 -4.45 -2.49
N LEU A 199 -15.21 -3.72 -2.96
CA LEU A 199 -15.32 -2.63 -3.92
C LEU A 199 -14.35 -2.90 -5.07
N VAL A 200 -14.85 -3.28 -6.24
CA VAL A 200 -14.00 -3.67 -7.39
C VAL A 200 -14.34 -2.88 -8.64
N ARG A 201 -13.31 -2.46 -9.40
CA ARG A 201 -13.53 -1.79 -10.69
C ARG A 201 -13.92 -2.77 -11.77
N LEU A 202 -14.94 -2.40 -12.55
CA LEU A 202 -15.45 -3.17 -13.68
C LEU A 202 -15.09 -2.49 -15.03
N ASN A 203 -15.43 -3.18 -16.12
CA ASN A 203 -15.47 -2.64 -17.47
C ASN A 203 -16.91 -2.29 -17.83
N ALA A 204 -17.12 -1.19 -18.57
CA ALA A 204 -18.44 -0.81 -19.08
C ALA A 204 -19.06 -1.85 -20.03
N THR A 205 -18.25 -2.74 -20.60
CA THR A 205 -18.69 -3.85 -21.47
C THR A 205 -19.18 -5.08 -20.69
N GLN A 206 -18.97 -5.14 -19.37
CA GLN A 206 -19.48 -6.25 -18.57
C GLN A 206 -21.00 -6.25 -18.56
N HIS A 207 -21.55 -7.46 -18.53
CA HIS A 207 -22.98 -7.69 -18.55
C HIS A 207 -23.51 -7.92 -17.14
N VAL A 208 -24.66 -7.31 -16.86
CA VAL A 208 -25.38 -7.43 -15.60
C VAL A 208 -26.80 -7.91 -15.85
N ILE A 209 -27.37 -8.62 -14.88
CA ILE A 209 -28.74 -9.09 -14.88
C ILE A 209 -29.44 -8.35 -13.73
N CYS A 210 -30.34 -7.44 -14.06
CA CYS A 210 -31.16 -6.76 -13.03
C CYS A 210 -32.16 -7.76 -12.46
N LYS A 211 -32.39 -7.70 -11.15
CA LYS A 211 -33.41 -8.49 -10.47
C LYS A 211 -34.77 -8.31 -11.16
N GLY A 212 -35.48 -9.43 -11.37
CA GLY A 212 -36.74 -9.47 -12.13
C GLY A 212 -36.60 -9.48 -13.65
N ARG A 213 -35.38 -9.37 -14.21
CA ARG A 213 -35.13 -9.48 -15.66
C ARG A 213 -34.38 -10.77 -16.00
N LYS A 214 -34.77 -11.42 -17.11
CA LYS A 214 -34.11 -12.64 -17.62
C LYS A 214 -32.90 -12.35 -18.50
N LYS A 215 -32.94 -11.26 -19.28
CA LYS A 215 -31.87 -10.89 -20.22
C LYS A 215 -30.82 -10.01 -19.54
N SER A 216 -29.55 -10.34 -19.77
CA SER A 216 -28.43 -9.50 -19.36
C SER A 216 -28.28 -8.28 -20.27
N LYS A 217 -27.92 -7.12 -19.72
CA LYS A 217 -27.55 -5.92 -20.48
C LYS A 217 -26.11 -5.52 -20.17
N SER A 218 -25.40 -4.94 -21.14
CA SER A 218 -24.10 -4.33 -20.86
C SER A 218 -24.26 -3.09 -19.97
N ILE A 219 -23.29 -2.80 -19.12
CA ILE A 219 -23.33 -1.62 -18.24
C ILE A 219 -23.40 -0.31 -19.06
N LYS A 220 -22.74 -0.27 -20.22
CA LYS A 220 -22.79 0.88 -21.14
C LYS A 220 -24.22 1.27 -21.53
N ASN A 221 -25.14 0.31 -21.65
CA ASN A 221 -26.52 0.57 -22.06
C ASN A 221 -27.34 1.29 -20.98
N PHE A 222 -26.84 1.38 -19.74
CA PHE A 222 -27.48 2.15 -18.68
C PHE A 222 -27.03 3.61 -18.66
N LEU A 223 -26.02 3.99 -19.45
CA LEU A 223 -25.51 5.37 -19.49
C LEU A 223 -26.40 6.31 -20.29
N SER A 224 -27.21 5.76 -21.20
CA SER A 224 -28.28 6.47 -21.88
C SER A 224 -29.57 6.55 -21.06
N ASP A 225 -29.58 5.98 -19.85
CA ASP A 225 -30.77 5.95 -19.00
C ASP A 225 -31.00 7.31 -18.32
N LYS A 226 -32.28 7.63 -18.07
CA LYS A 226 -32.72 8.93 -17.51
C LYS A 226 -32.37 9.10 -16.04
N ASN A 227 -32.04 8.01 -15.33
CA ASN A 227 -31.74 7.99 -13.89
C ASN A 227 -30.33 8.51 -13.53
N VAL A 228 -29.76 9.39 -14.38
CA VAL A 228 -28.48 10.05 -14.11
C VAL A 228 -28.65 11.13 -13.06
N VAL A 229 -27.76 11.18 -12.08
CA VAL A 229 -27.68 12.29 -11.14
C VAL A 229 -26.52 13.20 -11.54
N GLN A 230 -26.83 14.48 -11.75
CA GLN A 230 -25.81 15.51 -11.98
C GLN A 230 -25.13 15.86 -10.67
N LEU A 231 -23.80 15.87 -10.67
CA LEU A 231 -22.95 16.31 -9.58
C LEU A 231 -22.16 17.54 -10.02
N GLU A 232 -21.69 18.35 -9.08
CA GLU A 232 -20.83 19.50 -9.37
C GLU A 232 -19.61 19.14 -10.24
N LYS A 233 -19.05 17.93 -10.02
CA LYS A 233 -17.82 17.44 -10.68
C LYS A 233 -18.04 16.31 -11.67
N GLY A 234 -19.28 16.08 -12.13
CA GLY A 234 -19.56 15.06 -13.13
C GLY A 234 -20.95 14.44 -13.03
N LYS A 235 -21.09 13.20 -13.50
CA LYS A 235 -22.35 12.45 -13.52
C LYS A 235 -22.19 11.13 -12.79
N ILE A 236 -23.25 10.69 -12.12
CA ILE A 236 -23.29 9.38 -11.47
C ILE A 236 -24.57 8.62 -11.84
N TRP A 237 -24.41 7.33 -12.10
CA TRP A 237 -25.49 6.36 -12.28
C TRP A 237 -25.33 5.28 -11.22
N VAL A 238 -26.44 4.90 -10.58
CA VAL A 238 -26.49 3.83 -9.59
C VAL A 238 -27.42 2.75 -10.12
N ILE A 239 -26.87 1.55 -10.35
CA ILE A 239 -27.58 0.40 -10.91
C ILE A 239 -27.63 -0.67 -9.82
N GLU A 240 -28.70 -0.63 -9.04
CA GLU A 240 -28.91 -1.47 -7.87
C GLU A 240 -29.46 -2.85 -8.25
N ASN A 241 -29.41 -3.78 -7.28
CA ASN A 241 -30.05 -5.08 -7.37
C ASN A 241 -29.69 -5.85 -8.65
N VAL A 242 -28.40 -5.88 -8.99
CA VAL A 242 -27.91 -6.62 -10.17
C VAL A 242 -27.05 -7.81 -9.78
N VAL A 243 -27.01 -8.82 -10.64
CA VAL A 243 -26.03 -9.90 -10.60
C VAL A 243 -25.06 -9.71 -11.76
N ILE A 244 -23.75 -9.77 -11.50
CA ILE A 244 -22.74 -9.74 -12.56
C ILE A 244 -22.77 -11.08 -13.29
N LYS A 245 -23.08 -11.07 -14.60
CA LYS A 245 -23.27 -12.30 -15.40
C LYS A 245 -22.07 -13.25 -15.34
N ALA A 246 -20.86 -12.69 -15.29
CA ALA A 246 -19.62 -13.48 -15.22
C ALA A 246 -19.42 -14.19 -13.86
N TRP A 247 -20.13 -13.75 -12.82
CA TRP A 247 -19.99 -14.27 -11.46
C TRP A 247 -21.09 -15.27 -11.08
N LYS A 248 -22.23 -15.22 -11.78
CA LYS A 248 -23.50 -15.91 -11.42
C LYS A 248 -23.40 -17.41 -11.06
N GLU A 249 -22.40 -18.11 -11.58
CA GLU A 249 -22.23 -19.55 -11.31
C GLU A 249 -21.63 -19.82 -9.92
N VAL A 250 -20.93 -18.85 -9.34
CA VAL A 250 -20.24 -18.98 -8.05
C VAL A 250 -20.77 -17.96 -7.04
N PHE A 251 -20.91 -16.69 -7.45
CA PHE A 251 -21.39 -15.61 -6.61
C PHE A 251 -22.71 -15.07 -7.17
N LYS A 252 -23.80 -15.29 -6.42
CA LYS A 252 -25.19 -15.02 -6.83
C LYS A 252 -25.82 -13.82 -6.14
N GLU A 253 -25.11 -13.21 -5.20
CA GLU A 253 -25.63 -12.09 -4.43
C GLU A 253 -25.90 -10.87 -5.30
N SER A 254 -26.93 -10.13 -4.91
CA SER A 254 -27.25 -8.85 -5.53
C SER A 254 -26.23 -7.80 -5.11
N VAL A 255 -25.71 -7.08 -6.10
CA VAL A 255 -24.71 -6.02 -5.95
C VAL A 255 -25.21 -4.73 -6.60
N THR A 256 -24.51 -3.64 -6.32
CA THR A 256 -24.73 -2.35 -6.96
C THR A 256 -23.57 -2.03 -7.87
N VAL A 257 -23.87 -1.61 -9.09
CA VAL A 257 -22.90 -1.04 -10.02
C VAL A 257 -23.06 0.48 -10.03
N ILE A 258 -21.98 1.17 -9.68
CA ILE A 258 -21.88 2.62 -9.73
C ILE A 258 -21.09 2.99 -10.99
N VAL A 259 -21.63 3.88 -11.80
CA VAL A 259 -20.89 4.50 -12.89
C VAL A 259 -20.68 5.97 -12.58
N TYR A 260 -19.42 6.41 -12.52
CA TYR A 260 -19.05 7.80 -12.31
C TYR A 260 -18.32 8.33 -13.54
N HIS A 261 -18.81 9.43 -14.10
CA HIS A 261 -18.15 10.16 -15.18
C HIS A 261 -17.79 11.56 -14.71
N GLY A 262 -16.56 11.71 -14.21
CA GLY A 262 -16.04 13.00 -13.77
C GLY A 262 -15.75 13.94 -14.96
N ASN A 263 -15.82 15.25 -14.71
CA ASN A 263 -15.41 16.25 -15.69
C ASN A 263 -13.96 15.99 -16.13
N GLY A 264 -13.71 15.92 -17.44
CA GLY A 264 -12.39 15.62 -18.01
C GLY A 264 -12.01 14.13 -18.10
N PHE A 265 -12.85 13.20 -17.63
CA PHE A 265 -12.58 11.77 -17.79
C PHE A 265 -12.87 11.34 -19.23
N LYS A 266 -11.87 10.77 -19.91
CA LYS A 266 -12.05 10.20 -21.26
C LYS A 266 -13.11 9.09 -21.29
N ASN A 267 -13.15 8.26 -20.23
CA ASN A 267 -14.08 7.16 -20.09
C ASN A 267 -14.69 7.15 -18.68
N PRO A 268 -15.96 6.74 -18.53
CA PRO A 268 -16.58 6.59 -17.22
C PRO A 268 -15.87 5.50 -16.39
N MET A 269 -15.81 5.72 -15.09
CA MET A 269 -15.34 4.76 -14.11
C MET A 269 -16.53 3.90 -13.65
N VAL A 270 -16.41 2.58 -13.81
CA VAL A 270 -17.44 1.63 -13.39
C VAL A 270 -16.91 0.86 -12.17
N ILE A 271 -17.65 0.89 -11.07
CA ILE A 271 -17.29 0.22 -9.82
C ILE A 271 -18.46 -0.65 -9.38
N CYS A 272 -18.17 -1.80 -8.80
CA CYS A 272 -19.14 -2.69 -8.19
C CYS A 272 -18.89 -2.77 -6.69
N VAL A 273 -19.96 -2.61 -5.92
CA VAL A 273 -19.99 -2.74 -4.46
C VAL A 273 -20.82 -3.96 -4.12
N SER A 274 -20.36 -4.78 -3.18
CA SER A 274 -21.09 -5.95 -2.67
C SER A 274 -22.26 -5.57 -1.74
N GLN A 275 -23.11 -4.64 -2.17
CA GLN A 275 -24.30 -4.15 -1.48
C GLN A 275 -25.42 -4.03 -2.51
N ALA A 276 -26.60 -4.55 -2.19
CA ALA A 276 -27.71 -4.65 -3.15
C ALA A 276 -28.34 -3.30 -3.48
N GLU A 277 -28.47 -2.43 -2.48
CA GLU A 277 -29.18 -1.13 -2.56
C GLU A 277 -28.37 -0.06 -1.82
N MET A 278 -28.30 1.14 -2.35
CA MET A 278 -27.63 2.28 -1.74
C MET A 278 -28.15 3.62 -2.25
N THR A 279 -28.09 4.61 -1.37
CA THR A 279 -28.33 6.00 -1.72
C THR A 279 -27.24 6.57 -2.63
N VAL A 280 -27.55 7.65 -3.36
CA VAL A 280 -26.57 8.40 -4.16
C VAL A 280 -25.41 8.91 -3.29
N LYS A 281 -25.69 9.29 -2.03
CA LYS A 281 -24.67 9.74 -1.07
C LYS A 281 -23.67 8.63 -0.73
N GLU A 282 -24.16 7.41 -0.52
CA GLU A 282 -23.30 6.23 -0.32
C GLU A 282 -22.52 5.90 -1.59
N ALA A 283 -23.14 5.99 -2.77
CA ALA A 283 -22.46 5.78 -4.04
C ALA A 283 -21.28 6.76 -4.24
N ILE A 284 -21.47 8.05 -3.92
CA ILE A 284 -20.39 9.05 -3.93
C ILE A 284 -19.28 8.68 -2.94
N PHE A 285 -19.64 8.21 -1.74
CA PHE A 285 -18.66 7.76 -0.75
C PHE A 285 -17.81 6.58 -1.26
N PHE A 286 -18.42 5.59 -1.92
CA PHE A 286 -17.69 4.47 -2.54
C PHE A 286 -16.80 4.92 -3.70
N VAL A 287 -17.24 5.88 -4.51
CA VAL A 287 -16.39 6.49 -5.56
C VAL A 287 -15.17 7.17 -4.94
N GLN A 288 -15.34 7.96 -3.88
CA GLN A 288 -14.23 8.59 -3.15
C GLN A 288 -13.30 7.56 -2.51
N MET A 289 -13.85 6.49 -1.94
CA MET A 289 -13.08 5.36 -1.40
C MET A 289 -12.23 4.72 -2.50
N TYR A 290 -12.81 4.49 -3.69
CA TYR A 290 -12.08 3.94 -4.83
C TYR A 290 -10.93 4.83 -5.28
N PHE A 291 -11.12 6.15 -5.34
CA PHE A 291 -10.01 7.07 -5.65
C PHE A 291 -8.89 7.00 -4.61
N ARG A 292 -9.23 6.83 -3.32
CA ARG A 292 -8.25 6.66 -2.25
C ARG A 292 -7.51 5.31 -2.33
N ARG A 293 -7.96 4.33 -3.11
CA ARG A 293 -7.23 3.08 -3.38
C ARG A 293 -5.82 3.37 -3.93
N TRP A 294 -5.67 4.38 -4.80
CA TRP A 294 -4.40 4.80 -5.42
C TRP A 294 -3.26 5.02 -4.41
N LYS A 295 -3.60 5.31 -3.15
CA LYS A 295 -2.61 5.43 -2.08
C LYS A 295 -1.74 4.19 -1.88
N ILE A 296 -2.20 2.98 -2.25
CA ILE A 296 -1.35 1.78 -2.23
C ILE A 296 -0.24 1.84 -3.29
N GLU A 297 -0.54 2.36 -4.48
CA GLU A 297 0.46 2.56 -5.53
C GLU A 297 1.48 3.62 -5.13
N GLN A 298 1.01 4.68 -4.46
CA GLN A 298 1.91 5.66 -3.83
C GLN A 298 2.82 5.01 -2.78
N LEU A 299 2.29 4.13 -1.92
CA LEU A 299 3.10 3.40 -0.93
C LEU A 299 4.15 2.51 -1.61
N PHE A 300 3.80 1.81 -2.69
CA PHE A 300 4.79 1.06 -3.47
C PHE A 300 5.84 1.97 -4.09
N LYS A 301 5.44 3.11 -4.69
CA LYS A 301 6.39 4.10 -5.22
C LYS A 301 7.34 4.59 -4.14
N GLU A 302 6.83 4.94 -2.96
CA GLU A 302 7.64 5.36 -1.80
C GLU A 302 8.64 4.28 -1.39
N LEU A 303 8.18 3.03 -1.23
CA LEU A 303 9.03 1.90 -0.86
C LEU A 303 10.15 1.67 -1.90
N LYS A 304 9.81 1.65 -3.18
CA LYS A 304 10.77 1.44 -4.26
C LYS A 304 11.79 2.57 -4.36
N SER A 305 11.35 3.82 -4.25
CA SER A 305 12.18 5.01 -4.45
C SER A 305 13.06 5.36 -3.25
N TYR A 306 12.60 5.15 -2.02
CA TYR A 306 13.32 5.61 -0.81
C TYR A 306 13.81 4.48 0.09
N PHE A 307 13.19 3.29 0.01
CA PHE A 307 13.56 2.16 0.87
C PHE A 307 14.18 1.00 0.09
N CYS A 308 14.61 1.27 -1.15
CA CYS A 308 15.33 0.33 -2.01
C CYS A 308 14.60 -1.01 -2.19
N PHE A 309 13.27 -1.02 -2.15
CA PHE A 309 12.46 -2.26 -2.06
C PHE A 309 12.78 -3.29 -3.15
N GLU A 310 13.27 -2.87 -4.32
CA GLU A 310 13.62 -3.73 -5.46
C GLU A 310 15.14 -4.03 -5.57
N LYS A 311 16.00 -3.30 -4.84
CA LYS A 311 17.45 -3.28 -5.05
C LYS A 311 18.25 -4.26 -4.19
N PHE A 312 17.57 -5.19 -3.52
CA PHE A 312 18.25 -6.21 -2.73
C PHE A 312 19.01 -7.21 -3.61
N LYS A 313 20.15 -7.71 -3.10
CA LYS A 313 21.00 -8.75 -3.72
C LYS A 313 20.98 -10.11 -2.99
N VAL A 314 20.08 -10.29 -2.02
CA VAL A 314 19.94 -11.55 -1.28
C VAL A 314 19.23 -12.61 -2.12
N LEU A 315 19.75 -13.83 -2.15
CA LEU A 315 19.32 -14.85 -3.12
C LEU A 315 18.21 -15.77 -2.61
N SER A 316 18.10 -15.98 -1.30
CA SER A 316 17.08 -16.89 -0.73
C SER A 316 15.74 -16.19 -0.51
N LEU A 317 14.63 -16.91 -0.73
CA LEU A 317 13.28 -16.38 -0.49
C LEU A 317 13.12 -15.82 0.93
N GLU A 318 13.67 -16.51 1.92
CA GLU A 318 13.55 -16.08 3.30
C GLU A 318 14.30 -14.78 3.56
N ALA A 319 15.49 -14.62 2.97
CA ALA A 319 16.25 -13.38 3.07
C ALA A 319 15.55 -12.21 2.35
N ILE A 320 14.93 -12.46 1.20
CA ILE A 320 14.12 -11.47 0.49
C ILE A 320 12.96 -11.01 1.39
N LYS A 321 12.22 -11.95 1.99
CA LYS A 321 11.13 -11.60 2.92
C LYS A 321 11.66 -10.76 4.07
N LYS A 322 12.75 -11.19 4.72
CA LYS A 322 13.38 -10.46 5.83
C LYS A 322 13.77 -9.04 5.43
N TYR A 323 14.39 -8.87 4.27
CA TYR A 323 14.71 -7.57 3.68
C TYR A 323 13.46 -6.68 3.55
N LEU A 324 12.41 -7.19 2.91
CA LEU A 324 11.19 -6.45 2.67
C LEU A 324 10.47 -6.09 4.00
N TYR A 325 10.44 -7.01 4.98
CA TYR A 325 9.83 -6.75 6.29
C TYR A 325 10.58 -5.68 7.10
N VAL A 326 11.91 -5.64 7.00
CA VAL A 326 12.71 -4.58 7.60
C VAL A 326 12.45 -3.24 6.89
N ALA A 327 12.41 -3.22 5.55
CA ALA A 327 12.12 -2.00 4.80
C ALA A 327 10.74 -1.40 5.12
N ILE A 328 9.68 -2.23 5.21
CA ILE A 328 8.36 -1.71 5.62
C ILE A 328 8.31 -1.30 7.09
N LEU A 329 9.14 -1.88 7.96
CA LEU A 329 9.26 -1.41 9.35
C LEU A 329 9.83 0.01 9.36
N VAL A 330 10.94 0.27 8.66
CA VAL A 330 11.50 1.62 8.59
C VAL A 330 10.51 2.60 7.99
N HIS A 331 9.84 2.24 6.89
CA HIS A 331 8.75 3.05 6.32
C HIS A 331 7.66 3.36 7.34
N SER A 332 7.24 2.38 8.13
CA SER A 332 6.23 2.55 9.17
C SER A 332 6.69 3.48 10.29
N LEU A 333 7.96 3.42 10.70
CA LEU A 333 8.52 4.34 11.68
C LEU A 333 8.49 5.79 11.17
N PHE A 334 8.82 6.00 9.89
CA PHE A 334 8.77 7.30 9.24
C PHE A 334 7.35 7.86 9.15
N VAL A 335 6.41 7.09 8.61
CA VAL A 335 5.00 7.48 8.51
C VAL A 335 4.40 7.80 9.88
N ALA A 336 4.75 7.00 10.88
CA ALA A 336 4.30 7.21 12.24
C ALA A 336 4.91 8.48 12.86
N LYS A 337 6.12 8.91 12.43
CA LYS A 337 6.76 10.15 12.88
C LYS A 337 6.25 11.38 12.13
N GLU A 338 5.98 11.26 10.84
CA GLU A 338 5.32 12.28 10.03
C GLU A 338 4.05 12.78 10.70
N ALA A 339 3.20 11.87 11.15
CA ALA A 339 1.98 12.24 11.87
C ALA A 339 2.23 12.97 13.20
N GLU A 340 3.31 12.66 13.92
CA GLU A 340 3.70 13.41 15.12
C GLU A 340 4.14 14.84 14.78
N ILE A 341 4.89 15.00 13.68
CA ILE A 341 5.41 16.30 13.24
C ILE A 341 4.29 17.20 12.71
N GLU A 342 3.33 16.65 11.97
CA GLU A 342 2.18 17.41 11.46
C GLU A 342 1.31 18.03 12.57
N ASN A 343 1.35 17.46 13.78
CA ASN A 343 0.65 18.00 14.94
C ASN A 343 1.41 19.17 15.60
N ILE A 344 2.59 19.56 15.10
CA ILE A 344 3.36 20.70 15.57
C ILE A 344 3.00 21.92 14.70
N PRO A 345 2.27 22.94 15.22
CA PRO A 345 1.69 24.01 14.40
C PRO A 345 2.71 24.79 13.57
N ILE A 346 3.86 25.13 14.15
CA ILE A 346 4.90 25.92 13.46
C ILE A 346 5.55 25.14 12.32
N LEU A 347 5.80 23.84 12.51
CA LEU A 347 6.35 22.99 11.45
C LEU A 347 5.31 22.77 10.36
N LYS A 348 4.04 22.56 10.72
CA LYS A 348 2.95 22.48 9.76
C LYS A 348 2.88 23.75 8.88
N GLN A 349 3.07 24.92 9.47
CA GLN A 349 3.10 26.19 8.76
C GLN A 349 4.31 26.29 7.82
N VAL A 350 5.53 25.99 8.30
CA VAL A 350 6.75 25.96 7.46
C VAL A 350 6.62 25.00 6.29
N ILE A 351 6.12 23.78 6.53
CA ILE A 351 5.85 22.77 5.50
C ILE A 351 4.87 23.32 4.46
N SER A 352 3.78 23.94 4.91
CA SER A 352 2.77 24.50 4.02
C SER A 352 3.33 25.64 3.15
N CYS A 353 4.24 26.46 3.67
CA CYS A 353 4.91 27.53 2.92
C CYS A 353 5.87 26.95 1.87
N ILE A 354 6.68 25.94 2.23
CA ILE A 354 7.59 25.26 1.29
C ILE A 354 6.82 24.62 0.14
N LEU A 355 5.71 23.92 0.44
CA LEU A 355 4.87 23.29 -0.56
C LEU A 355 4.15 24.30 -1.47
N LYS A 356 3.74 25.47 -0.94
CA LYS A 356 3.14 26.56 -1.73
C LYS A 356 4.16 27.26 -2.64
N ALA A 357 5.40 27.42 -2.18
CA ALA A 357 6.46 28.13 -2.91
C ALA A 357 6.98 27.36 -4.14
N LYS A 358 6.91 26.03 -4.14
CA LYS A 358 7.34 25.22 -5.29
C LYS A 358 6.13 24.58 -5.99
N ARG A 359 5.57 25.32 -6.96
CA ARG A 359 4.44 24.92 -7.84
C ARG A 359 4.60 23.58 -8.60
N ASN A 360 5.75 22.89 -8.50
CA ASN A 360 6.05 21.64 -9.24
C ASN A 360 6.57 20.48 -8.38
N ILE A 361 6.42 20.50 -7.05
CA ILE A 361 6.80 19.35 -6.22
C ILE A 361 5.53 18.60 -5.77
N VAL A 362 5.08 17.70 -6.63
CA VAL A 362 3.93 16.81 -6.35
C VAL A 362 4.36 15.52 -5.59
N ASP A 363 5.67 15.32 -5.34
CA ASP A 363 6.19 14.08 -4.73
C ASP A 363 7.20 14.34 -3.59
N ILE A 364 6.87 15.19 -2.62
CA ILE A 364 7.52 15.14 -1.29
C ILE A 364 6.54 14.52 -0.31
N THR A 365 6.73 13.23 -0.01
CA THR A 365 6.25 12.64 1.24
C THR A 365 7.07 13.19 2.41
N ALA A 366 6.65 13.07 3.68
CA ALA A 366 7.50 13.56 4.78
C ALA A 366 8.91 12.94 4.86
N ILE A 367 9.20 11.91 4.08
CA ILE A 367 10.58 11.44 3.80
C ILE A 367 11.40 12.52 3.08
N GLY A 368 10.82 13.22 2.10
CA GLY A 368 11.42 14.40 1.48
C GLY A 368 11.50 15.59 2.43
N LEU A 369 10.64 15.65 3.45
CA LEU A 369 10.77 16.63 4.54
C LEU A 369 11.85 16.25 5.55
N LYS A 370 12.08 14.95 5.77
CA LYS A 370 13.22 14.43 6.50
C LYS A 370 14.53 14.69 5.77
N LEU A 371 14.55 14.61 4.44
CA LEU A 371 15.68 15.06 3.61
C LEU A 371 15.91 16.58 3.75
N VAL A 372 14.86 17.40 3.79
CA VAL A 372 14.99 18.85 4.05
C VAL A 372 15.51 19.10 5.48
N LEU A 373 15.05 18.37 6.49
CA LEU A 373 15.54 18.47 7.87
C LEU A 373 16.98 17.93 8.03
N GLU A 374 17.36 16.89 7.28
CA GLU A 374 18.73 16.38 7.24
C GLU A 374 19.67 17.34 6.48
N MET A 375 19.19 18.00 5.43
CA MET A 375 19.91 19.12 4.77
C MET A 375 20.05 20.35 5.69
N LEU A 376 19.07 20.62 6.56
CA LEU A 376 19.14 21.68 7.59
C LEU A 376 19.92 21.25 8.84
N SER A 377 20.24 19.96 8.98
CA SER A 377 21.06 19.45 10.09
C SER A 377 22.57 19.60 9.85
N PHE A 378 22.97 20.18 8.71
CA PHE A 378 24.26 20.86 8.58
C PHE A 378 24.15 22.26 9.19
N ASP A 379 24.42 22.30 10.50
CA ASP A 379 24.85 23.45 11.31
C ASP A 379 24.09 24.78 11.23
N THR A 380 22.88 24.80 10.67
CA THR A 380 22.09 26.03 10.61
C THR A 380 21.13 26.08 11.79
N SER A 381 21.54 26.84 12.82
CA SER A 381 20.70 27.15 13.97
C SER A 381 19.34 27.74 13.52
N LEU A 382 18.28 27.48 14.30
CA LEU A 382 16.94 28.08 14.09
C LEU A 382 16.98 29.62 13.98
N LYS A 383 17.99 30.27 14.59
CA LYS A 383 18.25 31.72 14.44
C LYS A 383 18.65 32.09 13.01
N SER A 384 19.44 31.27 12.32
CA SER A 384 19.82 31.48 10.92
C SER A 384 18.62 31.34 9.97
N ILE A 385 17.68 30.44 10.29
CA ILE A 385 16.43 30.28 9.53
C ILE A 385 15.51 31.49 9.72
N MET A 386 15.39 32.01 10.95
CA MET A 386 14.60 33.22 11.21
C MET A 386 15.21 34.48 10.57
N SER A 387 16.53 34.57 10.50
CA SER A 387 17.25 35.62 9.77
C SER A 387 17.00 35.57 8.25
N LEU A 388 16.88 34.38 7.67
CA LEU A 388 16.59 34.18 6.25
C LEU A 388 15.13 34.46 5.87
N LEU A 389 14.20 34.41 6.83
CA LEU A 389 12.77 34.69 6.62
C LEU A 389 12.41 36.16 6.88
N GLN A 390 13.36 36.96 7.39
CA GLN A 390 13.22 38.40 7.60
C GLN A 390 13.87 39.24 6.48
N LYS A 391 14.39 38.58 5.44
CA LYS A 391 14.69 39.17 4.13
C LYS A 391 13.71 38.60 3.12
#